data_AF-O31275-F1
#
_entry.id   AF-O31275-F1
#
_cell.length_a   1.000
_cell.length_b   1.000
_cell.length_c   1.000
_cell.angle_alpha   90.00
_cell.angle_beta   90.00
_cell.angle_gamma   90.00
#
_symmetry.space_group_name_H-M   'P 1'
#
loop_
_entity.id
_entity.type
_entity.pdbx_description
1 polymer ?
#
loop_
_entity_poly.entity_id
_entity_poly.type
_entity_poly.pdbx_seq_one_letter_code
_entity_poly.pdbx_strand_id
1 'polypeptide(L)' 'RRLPGQRPAALGLAAIVRQAGARLVGIGIVIEKSFQPGRRALEEQGYRVESLARIASLAGSQVSFVE' A
#
# COMPACT_ATOMS: atom_id res chain seq x y z
N ARG A 1 11.91 -22.85 -1.79
CA ARG A 1 10.60 -22.38 -1.29
C ARG A 1 10.68 -20.86 -1.16
N ARG A 2 10.34 -20.09 -2.21
CA ARG A 2 10.34 -18.62 -2.11
C ARG A 2 9.25 -18.24 -1.10
N LEU A 3 9.61 -17.50 -0.05
CA LEU A 3 8.63 -16.80 0.76
C LEU A 3 7.74 -16.01 -0.20
N PRO A 4 6.39 -16.11 -0.14
CA PRO A 4 5.54 -15.33 -1.00
C PRO A 4 5.91 -13.86 -0.79
N GLY A 5 6.36 -13.19 -1.85
CA GLY A 5 6.60 -11.75 -1.81
C GLY A 5 5.36 -11.09 -1.23
N GLN A 6 5.56 -10.18 -0.25
CA GLN A 6 4.48 -9.55 0.50
C GLN A 6 3.56 -8.78 -0.46
N ARG A 7 2.52 -9.45 -0.98
CA ARG A 7 1.49 -8.81 -1.78
C ARG A 7 0.64 -7.95 -0.84
N PRO A 8 0.46 -6.65 -1.11
CA PRO A 8 -0.42 -5.81 -0.30
C PRO A 8 -1.83 -6.38 -0.28
N ALA A 9 -2.43 -6.49 0.90
CA ALA A 9 -3.84 -6.90 1.03
C ALA A 9 -4.78 -5.98 0.22
N ALA A 10 -4.39 -4.71 0.06
CA ALA A 10 -5.09 -3.74 -0.78
C ALA A 10 -5.27 -4.19 -2.24
N LEU A 11 -4.33 -4.94 -2.83
CA LEU A 11 -4.51 -5.51 -4.18
C LEU A 11 -5.62 -6.57 -4.21
N GLY A 12 -5.72 -7.39 -3.16
CA GLY A 12 -6.79 -8.37 -3.01
C GLY A 12 -8.15 -7.70 -2.89
N LEU A 13 -8.24 -6.66 -2.06
CA LEU A 13 -9.47 -5.87 -1.92
C LEU A 13 -9.85 -5.16 -3.22
N ALA A 14 -8.88 -4.59 -3.95
CA ALA A 14 -9.12 -3.99 -5.26
C ALA A 14 -9.66 -5.01 -6.28
N ALA A 15 -9.17 -6.25 -6.25
CA ALA A 15 -9.69 -7.32 -7.08
C ALA A 15 -11.15 -7.66 -6.76
N ILE A 16 -11.54 -7.67 -5.48
CA ILE A 16 -12.93 -7.89 -5.05
C ILE A 16 -13.84 -6.77 -5.55
N VAL A 17 -13.43 -5.50 -5.42
CA VAL A 17 -14.20 -4.35 -5.93
C VAL A 17 -14.42 -4.47 -7.44
N ARG A 18 -13.39 -4.87 -8.20
CA ARG A 18 -13.49 -5.11 -9.65
C ARG A 18 -14.43 -6.28 -9.98
N GLN A 19 -14.35 -7.38 -9.24
CA GLN A 19 -15.25 -8.53 -9.43
C GLN A 19 -16.72 -8.18 -9.15
N ALA A 20 -16.97 -7.24 -8.24
CA ALA A 20 -18.31 -6.72 -7.96
C ALA A 20 -18.85 -5.76 -9.04
N GLY A 21 -18.09 -5.48 -10.11
CA GLY A 21 -18.48 -4.52 -11.16
C GLY A 21 -18.42 -3.05 -10.71
N ALA A 22 -17.81 -2.77 -9.55
CA ALA A 22 -17.70 -1.43 -9.00
C ALA A 22 -16.39 -0.76 -9.46
N ARG A 23 -16.40 0.58 -9.45
CA ARG A 23 -15.23 1.41 -9.75
C ARG A 23 -14.48 1.75 -8.48
N LEU A 24 -13.25 1.26 -8.33
CA LEU A 24 -12.36 1.70 -7.26
C LEU A 24 -11.86 3.11 -7.54
N VAL A 25 -12.18 4.06 -6.66
CA VAL A 25 -11.80 5.48 -6.82
C VAL A 25 -10.47 5.85 -6.16
N GLY A 26 -9.99 5.01 -5.24
CA GLY A 26 -8.74 5.21 -4.54
C GLY A 26 -8.61 4.29 -3.33
N ILE A 27 -7.44 4.30 -2.72
CA ILE A 27 -7.09 3.51 -1.53
C ILE A 27 -6.56 4.49 -0.48
N GLY A 28 -7.23 4.54 0.67
CA GLY A 28 -6.80 5.29 1.83
C GLY A 28 -5.99 4.41 2.79
N ILE A 29 -4.82 4.87 3.20
CA ILE A 29 -3.97 4.19 4.17
C ILE A 29 -3.75 5.13 5.37
N VAL A 30 -4.04 4.65 6.58
CA VAL A 30 -3.79 5.47 7.79
C VAL A 30 -2.28 5.56 8.06
N ILE A 31 -1.57 4.43 8.05
CA ILE A 31 -0.12 4.36 8.27
C ILE A 31 0.52 3.56 7.14
N GLU A 32 1.30 4.23 6.30
CA GLU A 32 2.08 3.65 5.21
C GLU A 32 3.52 3.42 5.66
N LYS A 33 4.07 2.23 5.38
CA LYS A 33 5.51 1.97 5.47
C LYS A 33 6.15 2.20 4.11
N SER A 34 6.61 3.43 3.85
CA SER A 34 7.10 3.88 2.54
C SER A 34 8.41 3.19 2.11
N PHE A 35 9.16 2.60 3.05
CA PHE A 35 10.32 1.75 2.77
C PHE A 35 9.97 0.34 2.29
N GLN A 36 8.68 -0.03 2.27
CA GLN A 36 8.20 -1.30 1.71
C GLN A 36 7.58 -1.09 0.32
N PRO A 37 7.60 -2.09 -0.57
CA PRO A 37 7.19 -1.92 -1.98
C PRO A 37 5.66 -1.80 -2.19
N GLY A 38 4.86 -1.82 -1.12
CA GLY A 38 3.40 -1.97 -1.23
C GLY A 38 2.71 -0.80 -1.93
N ARG A 39 3.13 0.45 -1.67
CA ARG A 39 2.58 1.64 -2.35
C ARG A 39 2.85 1.58 -3.85
N ARG A 40 4.11 1.34 -4.23
CA ARG A 40 4.52 1.25 -5.64
C ARG A 40 3.70 0.20 -6.38
N ALA A 41 3.50 -0.98 -5.80
CA ALA A 41 2.70 -2.03 -6.42
C ALA A 41 1.23 -1.63 -6.66
N LEU A 42 0.67 -0.71 -5.86
CA LEU A 42 -0.68 -0.17 -6.08
C LEU A 42 -0.70 0.92 -7.15
N GLU A 43 0.30 1.81 -7.15
CA GLU A 43 0.45 2.89 -8.13
C GLU A 43 0.73 2.32 -9.55
N GLU A 44 1.54 1.26 -9.65
CA GLU A 44 1.79 0.52 -10.90
C GLU A 44 0.53 -0.11 -11.50
N GLN A 45 -0.51 -0.36 -10.69
CA GLN A 45 -1.82 -0.82 -11.15
C GLN A 45 -2.77 0.34 -11.49
N GLY A 46 -2.30 1.59 -11.42
CA GLY A 46 -3.08 2.79 -11.71
C GLY A 46 -4.00 3.24 -10.58
N TYR A 47 -3.83 2.73 -9.35
CA TYR A 47 -4.64 3.16 -8.23
C TYR A 47 -4.13 4.46 -7.61
N ARG A 48 -5.05 5.37 -7.31
CA ARG A 48 -4.79 6.54 -6.44
C ARG A 48 -4.58 6.05 -5.01
N VAL A 49 -3.43 6.36 -4.42
CA VAL A 49 -3.10 5.99 -3.03
C VAL A 49 -2.84 7.23 -2.19
N GLU A 50 -3.66 7.42 -1.17
CA GLU A 50 -3.56 8.52 -0.22
C GLU A 50 -3.24 7.97 1.17
N SER A 51 -2.20 8.51 1.80
CA SER A 51 -1.70 8.01 3.09
C SER A 51 -1.64 9.15 4.10
N LEU A 52 -2.24 8.96 5.28
CA LEU A 52 -2.29 9.99 6.33
C LEU A 52 -0.93 10.16 7.03
N ALA A 53 -0.24 9.06 7.30
CA ALA A 53 1.11 9.05 7.84
C ALA A 53 2.00 8.15 6.99
N ARG A 54 3.14 8.66 6.53
CA ARG A 54 4.09 7.94 5.69
C ARG A 54 5.40 7.77 6.44
N ILE A 55 5.73 6.53 6.79
CA ILE A 55 6.93 6.16 7.54
C ILE A 55 8.06 5.86 6.56
N ALA A 56 9.10 6.68 6.58
CA ALA A 56 10.34 6.49 5.83
C ALA A 56 11.24 5.41 6.45
N SER A 57 11.26 5.28 7.79
CA SER A 57 12.11 4.32 8.50
C SER A 57 11.55 3.92 9.87
N LEU A 58 11.89 2.72 10.31
CA LEU A 58 11.70 2.19 11.67
C LEU A 58 13.03 1.79 12.34
N ALA A 59 14.17 2.27 11.80
CA ALA A 59 15.48 1.91 12.30
C ALA A 59 15.70 2.43 13.72
N GLY A 60 16.47 1.68 14.53
CA GLY A 60 16.80 2.09 15.89
C GLY A 60 15.59 2.24 16.82
N SER A 61 14.47 1.56 16.53
CA SER A 61 13.21 1.69 17.28
C SER A 61 12.63 3.12 17.28
N GLN A 62 12.99 3.93 16.29
CA GLN A 62 12.47 5.28 16.08
C GLN A 62 11.70 5.35 14.76
N VAL A 63 10.58 6.08 14.77
CA VAL A 63 9.78 6.35 13.57
C VAL A 63 10.29 7.62 12.90
N SER A 64 10.70 7.53 11.65
CA SER A 64 10.96 8.69 10.79
C SER A 64 9.88 8.78 9.73
N PHE A 65 9.25 9.95 9.59
CA PHE A 65 8.26 10.20 8.55
C PHE A 65 8.95 10.65 7.24
N VAL A 66 8.25 10.51 6.12
CA VAL A 66 8.65 11.11 4.83
C VAL A 66 8.49 12.63 4.93
N GLU A 67 9.47 13.38 4.42
CA GLU A 67 9.41 14.86 4.29
C GLU A 67 8.34 15.33 3.29
#